data_AF-A0A452YMU7-F1
#
_entry.id   AF-A0A452YMU7-F1
#
_cell.length_a   1.000
_cell.length_b   1.000
_cell.length_c   1.000
_cell.angle_alpha   90.00
_cell.angle_beta   90.00
_cell.angle_gamma   90.00
#
_symmetry.space_group_name_H-M   'P 1'
#
loop_
_entity.id
_entity.type
_entity.pdbx_description
1 polymer ?
#
loop_
_entity_poly.entity_id
_entity_poly.type
_entity_poly.pdbx_seq_one_letter_code
_entity_poly.pdbx_strand_id
1 'polypeptide(L)'
;MGRKYIIHGVTMRPNFEELECRYIQHTYECSFNARTFVESLSLQFPTYPKHLMPFQEVQRCPRNTFVDIIGIVVHYDGHERIGGYPGAEIHREVTFMDMWYV
;
A
#
# COMPACT_ATOMS: atom_id res chain seq x y z
N MET A 1 -10.35 -3.01 -6.76
CA MET A 1 -8.89 -3.21 -6.60
C MET A 1 -8.35 -3.96 -7.82
N GLY A 2 -7.17 -3.59 -8.33
CA GLY A 2 -6.54 -4.22 -9.51
C GLY A 2 -7.08 -3.80 -10.89
N ARG A 3 -8.00 -2.84 -10.96
CA ARG A 3 -8.55 -2.29 -12.21
C ARG A 3 -7.84 -1.00 -12.58
N LYS A 4 -7.81 -0.69 -13.88
CA LYS A 4 -7.06 0.42 -14.43
C LYS A 4 -7.98 1.47 -14.98
N TYR A 5 -7.59 2.71 -14.77
CA TYR A 5 -8.40 3.87 -15.10
C TYR A 5 -7.53 4.98 -15.65
N ILE A 6 -8.07 5.76 -16.58
CA ILE A 6 -7.58 7.09 -16.90
C ILE A 6 -8.42 8.07 -16.08
N ILE A 7 -7.76 8.99 -15.38
CA ILE A 7 -8.42 9.99 -14.55
C ILE A 7 -8.10 11.35 -15.14
N HIS A 8 -9.13 12.08 -15.53
CA HIS A 8 -9.03 13.38 -16.17
C HIS A 8 -9.56 14.49 -15.27
N GLY A 9 -9.15 15.74 -15.52
CA GLY A 9 -9.70 16.90 -14.81
C GLY A 9 -9.36 16.95 -13.32
N VAL A 10 -8.19 16.44 -12.93
CA VAL A 10 -7.72 16.42 -11.54
C VAL A 10 -6.96 17.71 -11.18
N THR A 11 -6.89 17.99 -9.89
CA THR A 11 -6.01 19.05 -9.36
C THR A 11 -4.71 18.41 -8.89
N MET A 12 -3.58 18.95 -9.35
CA MET A 12 -2.25 18.59 -8.86
C MET A 12 -1.75 19.65 -7.88
N ARG A 13 -1.22 19.22 -6.73
CA ARG A 13 -0.59 20.12 -5.75
C ARG A 13 0.77 19.56 -5.31
N PRO A 14 1.76 20.42 -5.01
CA PRO A 14 3.02 19.96 -4.48
C PRO A 14 2.80 19.13 -3.22
N ASN A 15 3.57 18.06 -3.10
CA ASN A 15 3.59 17.24 -1.90
C ASN A 15 4.45 17.98 -0.86
N PHE A 16 3.82 18.78 0.00
CA PHE A 16 4.50 19.44 1.12
C PHE A 16 4.78 18.38 2.19
N GLU A 17 6.04 18.27 2.61
CA GLU A 17 6.67 17.14 3.31
C GLU A 17 6.14 16.81 4.73
N GLU A 18 4.98 17.31 5.16
CA GLU A 18 4.49 17.14 6.54
C GLU A 18 3.64 15.89 6.79
N LEU A 19 3.34 15.07 5.78
CA LEU A 19 2.61 13.80 5.98
C LEU A 19 3.56 12.59 6.02
N GLU A 20 3.84 12.13 7.24
CA GLU A 20 4.60 10.89 7.53
C GLU A 20 3.89 9.60 7.05
N CYS A 21 2.69 9.67 6.47
CA CYS A 21 1.85 8.51 6.14
C CYS A 21 1.82 8.17 4.64
N ARG A 22 2.95 8.22 3.92
CA ARG A 22 2.96 7.97 2.47
C ARG A 22 4.17 7.18 1.96
N TYR A 23 3.92 6.04 1.31
CA TYR A 23 4.90 5.27 0.54
C TYR A 23 4.78 5.52 -0.98
N ILE A 24 4.67 6.78 -1.39
CA ILE A 24 4.64 7.17 -2.81
C ILE A 24 5.72 8.24 -3.00
N GLN A 25 6.80 7.86 -3.68
CA GLN A 25 7.92 8.74 -4.01
C GLN A 25 7.54 9.65 -5.19
N HIS A 26 6.65 10.61 -4.97
CA HIS A 26 6.31 11.63 -5.96
C HIS A 26 6.20 13.01 -5.31
N THR A 27 6.67 14.03 -6.02
CA THR A 27 6.71 15.44 -5.60
C THR A 27 5.35 16.15 -5.66
N TYR A 28 4.31 15.46 -6.10
CA TYR A 28 2.96 16.01 -6.28
C TYR A 28 1.92 14.98 -5.88
N GLU A 29 0.79 15.47 -5.39
CA GLU A 29 -0.40 14.67 -5.14
C GLU A 29 -1.56 15.14 -6.03
N CYS A 30 -2.38 14.16 -6.41
CA CYS A 30 -3.55 14.35 -7.25
C CYS A 30 -4.81 14.34 -6.35
N SER A 31 -5.76 15.24 -6.60
CA SER A 31 -7.04 15.28 -5.89
C SER A 31 -8.21 15.46 -6.86
N PHE A 32 -9.31 14.77 -6.58
CA PHE A 32 -10.53 14.85 -7.39
C PHE A 32 -11.25 16.18 -7.11
N ASN A 33 -11.90 16.71 -8.13
CA ASN A 33 -12.72 17.92 -8.05
C ASN A 33 -13.98 17.75 -8.93
N ALA A 34 -14.83 18.78 -8.98
CA ALA A 34 -16.10 18.73 -9.72
C ALA A 34 -15.96 18.49 -11.23
N ARG A 35 -14.76 18.68 -11.81
CA ARG A 35 -14.45 18.45 -13.23
C ARG A 35 -13.81 17.09 -13.47
N THR A 36 -13.59 16.29 -12.42
CA THR A 36 -12.94 14.99 -12.54
C THR A 36 -13.86 13.96 -13.19
N PHE A 37 -13.35 13.26 -14.20
CA PHE A 37 -14.01 12.11 -14.80
C PHE A 37 -13.04 10.93 -14.95
N VAL A 38 -13.58 9.72 -14.89
CA VAL A 38 -12.79 8.48 -14.83
C VAL A 38 -13.23 7.53 -15.94
N GLU A 39 -12.29 7.11 -16.76
CA GLU A 39 -12.51 6.15 -17.85
C GLU A 39 -11.81 4.83 -17.53
N SER A 40 -12.45 3.69 -17.84
CA SER A 40 -11.79 2.38 -17.67
C SER A 40 -10.76 2.15 -18.76
N LEU A 41 -9.58 1.65 -18.39
CA LEU A 41 -8.51 1.31 -19.33
C LEU A 41 -8.21 -0.19 -19.32
N SER A 42 -8.18 -0.80 -20.50
CA SER A 42 -7.89 -2.23 -20.70
C SER A 42 -6.41 -2.50 -21.04
N LEU A 43 -5.48 -1.66 -20.59
CA LEU A 43 -4.05 -1.80 -20.88
C LEU A 43 -3.34 -2.62 -19.78
N GLN A 44 -2.27 -3.36 -20.08
CA GLN A 44 -1.44 -3.99 -19.05
C GLN A 44 -0.33 -3.04 -18.57
N PHE A 45 -0.43 -2.56 -17.31
CA PHE A 45 0.70 -1.96 -16.59
C PHE A 45 1.35 -3.03 -15.71
N PRO A 46 2.66 -2.94 -15.45
CA PRO A 46 3.33 -3.83 -14.51
C PRO A 46 2.69 -3.72 -13.13
N THR A 47 2.54 -4.86 -12.46
CA THR A 47 2.09 -4.91 -11.08
C THR A 47 3.11 -4.16 -10.22
N TYR A 48 2.69 -3.07 -9.58
CA TYR A 48 3.45 -2.46 -8.48
C TYR A 48 3.53 -3.50 -7.36
N PRO A 49 4.67 -3.69 -6.66
CA PRO A 49 5.84 -2.80 -6.56
C PRO A 49 6.96 -3.00 -7.58
N LYS A 50 7.69 -1.92 -7.87
CA LYS A 50 8.96 -1.99 -8.63
C LYS A 50 10.16 -2.43 -7.77
N HIS A 51 10.06 -2.32 -6.45
CA HIS A 51 11.12 -2.69 -5.52
C HIS A 51 10.52 -3.43 -4.32
N LEU A 52 10.84 -4.72 -4.23
CA LEU A 52 10.40 -5.58 -3.13
C LEU A 52 11.58 -5.74 -2.18
N MET A 53 11.36 -5.45 -0.91
CA MET A 53 12.34 -5.56 0.14
C MET A 53 12.37 -7.00 0.70
N PRO A 54 13.54 -7.67 0.73
CA PRO A 54 13.70 -8.95 1.43
C PRO A 54 13.44 -8.83 2.92
N PHE A 55 12.95 -9.89 3.57
CA PHE A 55 12.60 -9.83 5.00
C PHE A 55 13.79 -9.53 5.92
N GLN A 56 15.00 -9.94 5.52
CA GLN A 56 16.22 -9.61 6.25
C GLN A 56 16.51 -8.10 6.30
N GLU A 57 16.11 -7.36 5.27
CA GLU A 57 16.28 -5.91 5.22
C GLU A 57 15.18 -5.19 6.02
N VAL A 58 13.95 -5.72 6.00
CA VAL A 58 12.84 -5.18 6.82
C VAL A 58 13.21 -5.15 8.31
N GLN A 59 13.89 -6.19 8.80
CA GLN A 59 14.35 -6.26 10.20
C GLN A 59 15.33 -5.12 10.58
N ARG A 60 15.98 -4.51 9.60
CA ARG A 60 16.94 -3.41 9.80
C ARG A 60 16.30 -2.04 9.66
N CYS A 61 15.06 -1.95 9.20
CA CYS A 61 14.36 -0.67 9.04
C CYS A 61 14.05 -0.05 10.41
N PRO A 62 14.16 1.28 10.54
CA PRO A 62 13.62 2.00 11.69
C PRO A 62 12.12 1.73 11.88
N ARG A 63 11.63 1.85 13.12
CA ARG A 63 10.19 1.78 13.39
C ARG A 63 9.45 2.84 12.56
N ASN A 64 8.22 2.51 12.15
CA ASN A 64 7.36 3.35 11.31
C ASN A 64 7.91 3.64 9.91
N THR A 65 8.77 2.76 9.38
CA THR A 65 9.19 2.81 7.98
C THR A 65 8.23 2.01 7.11
N PHE A 66 7.73 2.62 6.03
CA PHE A 66 6.97 1.89 5.01
C PHE A 66 7.89 1.00 4.17
N VAL A 67 7.44 -0.23 3.91
CA VAL A 67 8.16 -1.22 3.11
C VAL A 67 7.19 -1.94 2.17
N ASP A 68 7.66 -2.29 0.98
CA ASP A 68 6.96 -3.16 0.05
C ASP A 68 7.58 -4.57 0.13
N ILE A 69 6.78 -5.59 0.45
CA ILE A 69 7.25 -6.96 0.65
C ILE A 69 6.46 -7.97 -0.19
N ILE A 70 7.07 -9.13 -0.44
CA ILE A 70 6.41 -10.29 -1.03
C ILE A 70 6.85 -11.56 -0.29
N GLY A 71 5.93 -12.50 -0.11
CA GLY A 71 6.24 -13.74 0.57
C GLY A 71 5.14 -14.79 0.39
N ILE A 72 5.48 -16.03 0.66
CA ILE A 72 4.54 -17.15 0.70
C ILE A 72 3.84 -17.13 2.06
N VAL A 73 2.51 -17.12 2.07
CA VAL A 73 1.75 -17.26 3.31
C VAL A 73 1.90 -18.70 3.82
N VAL A 74 2.53 -18.87 4.98
CA VAL A 74 2.76 -20.19 5.61
C VAL A 74 1.86 -20.43 6.82
N HIS A 75 1.32 -19.36 7.40
CA HIS A 75 0.31 -19.43 8.46
C HIS A 75 -0.67 -18.27 8.35
N TYR A 76 -1.94 -18.55 8.63
CA TYR A 76 -3.04 -17.61 8.48
C TYR A 76 -4.06 -17.84 9.60
N ASP A 77 -4.04 -16.96 10.61
CA ASP A 77 -4.82 -17.18 11.82
C ASP A 77 -6.30 -16.74 11.68
N GLY A 78 -7.11 -17.03 12.69
CA GLY A 78 -8.47 -16.54 12.85
C GLY A 78 -8.56 -15.01 12.94
N HIS A 79 -9.78 -14.50 12.85
CA HIS A 79 -10.03 -13.10 13.21
C HIS A 79 -10.21 -12.99 14.72
N GLU A 80 -9.51 -12.04 15.32
CA GLU A 80 -9.68 -11.69 16.72
C GLU A 80 -10.26 -10.28 16.82
N ARG A 81 -11.06 -10.03 17.85
CA ARG A 81 -11.54 -8.68 18.13
C ARG A 81 -10.73 -8.11 19.29
N ILE A 82 -10.03 -7.01 19.03
CA ILE A 82 -9.23 -6.31 20.02
C ILE A 82 -9.88 -4.98 20.41
N GLY A 83 -9.73 -4.57 21.67
CA GLY A 83 -10.27 -3.31 22.19
C GLY A 83 -11.76 -3.36 22.59
N GLY A 84 -12.22 -2.26 23.18
CA GLY A 84 -13.60 -2.04 23.61
C GLY A 84 -14.39 -1.15 22.64
N TYR A 85 -15.72 -1.26 22.65
CA TYR A 85 -16.56 -0.34 21.87
C TYR A 85 -16.44 1.10 22.38
N PRO A 86 -16.50 2.11 21.48
CA PRO A 86 -16.81 2.02 20.04
C PRO A 86 -15.60 1.71 19.14
N GLY A 87 -14.38 1.66 19.67
CA GLY A 87 -13.14 1.49 18.90
C GLY A 87 -12.63 0.05 18.78
N ALA A 88 -13.53 -0.93 18.75
CA ALA A 88 -13.11 -2.33 18.61
C ALA A 88 -12.63 -2.58 17.17
N GLU A 89 -11.46 -3.19 17.03
CA GLU A 89 -10.84 -3.50 15.73
C GLU A 89 -10.82 -5.02 15.51
N ILE A 90 -10.87 -5.42 14.24
CA ILE A 90 -10.66 -6.81 13.83
C ILE A 90 -9.18 -6.98 13.50
N HIS A 91 -8.51 -7.82 14.27
CA HIS A 91 -7.11 -8.17 14.14
C HIS A 91 -6.95 -9.57 13.54
N ARG A 92 -5.85 -9.79 12.83
CA ARG A 92 -5.38 -11.10 12.38
C ARG A 92 -3.87 -11.07 12.23
N GLU A 93 -3.20 -12.13 12.65
CA GLU A 93 -1.80 -12.37 12.34
C GLU A 93 -1.65 -13.26 11.09
N VAL A 94 -0.62 -12.96 10.29
CA VAL A 94 -0.24 -13.73 9.09
C VAL A 94 1.27 -13.90 9.09
N THR A 95 1.74 -15.14 8.90
CA THR A 95 3.17 -15.42 8.79
C THR A 95 3.54 -15.62 7.32
N PHE A 96 4.56 -14.87 6.89
CA PHE A 96 5.12 -14.97 5.55
C PHE A 96 6.49 -15.64 5.57
N MET A 97 6.77 -16.45 4.56
CA MET A 97 8.09 -17.00 4.24
C MET A 97 8.65 -16.26 3.04
N ASP A 98 9.93 -15.88 3.11
CA ASP A 98 10.60 -15.12 2.05
C ASP A 98 10.74 -15.95 0.77
N MET A 99 10.68 -15.32 -0.40
CA MET A 99 10.80 -16.00 -1.70
C MET A 99 12.25 -16.12 -2.19
N TRP A 100 13.20 -15.42 -1.56
CA TRP A 100 14.60 -15.34 -2.02
C TRP A 100 15.51 -16.48 -1.53
N TYR A 101 14.95 -17.52 -0.90
CA TYR A 101 15.67 -18.67 -0.34
C TYR A 101 15.47 -19.99 -1.10
N VAL A 102 14.99 -19.93 -2.35
CA VAL A 102 14.83 -21.10 -3.24
C VAL A 102 15.97 -21.18 -4.24
#